data_AF-A0A1B9SDB7-F1
#
_entry.id   AF-A0A1B9SDB7-F1
#
_cell.length_a   1.000
_cell.length_b   1.000
_cell.length_c   1.000
_cell.angle_alpha   90.00
_cell.angle_beta   90.00
_cell.angle_gamma   90.00
#
_symmetry.space_group_name_H-M   'P 1'
#
loop_
_entity.id
_entity.type
_entity.pdbx_description
1 polymer ?
#
loop_
_entity_poly.entity_id
_entity_poly.type
_entity_poly.pdbx_seq_one_letter_code
_entity_poly.pdbx_strand_id
1 'polypeptide(L)'
;MNEVIDQIATKAGIAPDLAEKAVGMILGFLQREAPDGPVTKMIQAIPGATDLVAQYNGEGSTGGGGLLGGLLSAVGGGGGLMALGQQLMSSGLSMGEITSLAKETIATARQHAGDEVVDQVVNSVPGLHQFL
;
A
#
# COMPACT_ATOMS: atom_id res chain seq x y z
N MET A 1 -13.68 12.09 -2.13
CA MET A 1 -14.09 10.73 -2.49
C MET A 1 -13.47 10.40 -3.82
N ASN A 2 -12.64 9.36 -3.84
CA ASN A 2 -11.96 8.89 -5.03
C ASN A 2 -12.75 7.67 -5.55
N GLU A 3 -13.31 7.77 -6.76
CA GLU A 3 -14.15 6.70 -7.35
C GLU A 3 -13.40 5.36 -7.41
N VAL A 4 -12.08 5.39 -7.55
CA VAL A 4 -11.23 4.20 -7.53
C VAL A 4 -11.26 3.53 -6.15
N ILE A 5 -11.20 4.32 -5.09
CA ILE A 5 -11.24 3.83 -3.71
C ILE A 5 -12.62 3.30 -3.36
N ASP A 6 -13.68 3.95 -3.83
CA ASP A 6 -15.05 3.46 -3.60
C ASP A 6 -15.27 2.08 -4.25
N GLN A 7 -14.71 1.87 -5.44
CA GLN A 7 -14.73 0.55 -6.11
C GLN A 7 -13.92 -0.49 -5.35
N ILE A 8 -12.71 -0.15 -4.89
CA ILE A 8 -11.88 -1.05 -4.08
C ILE A 8 -12.60 -1.41 -2.78
N ALA A 9 -13.16 -0.43 -2.07
CA ALA A 9 -13.90 -0.61 -0.83
C ALA A 9 -15.09 -1.57 -1.02
N THR A 10 -15.87 -1.34 -2.08
CA THR A 10 -17.04 -2.17 -2.42
C THR A 10 -16.64 -3.63 -2.68
N LYS A 11 -15.57 -3.85 -3.45
CA LYS A 11 -15.11 -5.21 -3.78
C LYS A 11 -14.42 -5.91 -2.61
N ALA A 12 -13.70 -5.16 -1.79
CA ALA A 12 -13.06 -5.67 -0.57
C ALA A 12 -14.06 -5.86 0.59
N GLY A 13 -15.28 -5.31 0.48
CA GLY A 13 -16.33 -5.43 1.48
C GLY A 13 -16.10 -4.57 2.73
N ILE A 14 -15.35 -3.47 2.61
CA ILE A 14 -14.95 -2.61 3.72
C ILE A 14 -15.52 -1.18 3.57
N ALA A 15 -15.49 -0.42 4.65
CA ALA A 15 -15.89 0.99 4.62
C ALA A 15 -14.97 1.83 3.70
N PRO A 16 -15.51 2.79 2.93
CA PRO A 16 -14.70 3.66 2.05
C PRO A 16 -13.56 4.38 2.76
N ASP A 17 -13.80 4.95 3.94
CA ASP A 17 -12.77 5.66 4.71
C ASP A 17 -11.62 4.72 5.14
N LEU A 18 -11.95 3.46 5.44
CA LEU A 18 -10.97 2.43 5.80
C LEU A 18 -10.17 1.98 4.58
N ALA A 19 -10.83 1.84 3.42
CA ALA A 19 -10.17 1.56 2.15
C ALA A 19 -9.21 2.69 1.75
N GLU A 20 -9.63 3.95 1.92
CA GLU A 20 -8.82 5.13 1.58
C GLU A 20 -7.48 5.11 2.32
N LYS A 21 -7.56 4.99 3.65
CA LYS A 21 -6.39 4.88 4.51
C LYS A 21 -5.54 3.65 4.18
N ALA A 22 -6.17 2.50 4.01
CA ALA A 22 -5.48 1.23 3.81
C ALA A 22 -4.76 1.16 2.45
N VAL A 23 -5.39 1.63 1.37
CA VAL A 23 -4.77 1.74 0.05
C VAL A 23 -3.60 2.72 0.09
N GLY A 24 -3.76 3.88 0.76
CA GLY A 24 -2.66 4.83 0.93
C GLY A 24 -1.45 4.23 1.66
N MET A 25 -1.68 3.45 2.73
CA MET A 25 -0.63 2.73 3.44
C MET A 25 0.04 1.65 2.57
N ILE A 26 -0.73 0.86 1.82
CA ILE A 26 -0.19 -0.16 0.90
C ILE A 26 0.68 0.49 -0.19
N LEU A 27 0.18 1.52 -0.86
CA LEU A 27 0.91 2.21 -1.93
C LEU A 27 2.16 2.92 -1.39
N GLY A 28 2.07 3.51 -0.19
CA GLY A 28 3.22 4.11 0.49
C GLY A 28 4.28 3.09 0.89
N PHE A 29 3.87 1.90 1.32
CA PHE A 29 4.77 0.77 1.56
C PHE A 29 5.47 0.32 0.27
N LEU A 30 4.71 0.14 -0.82
CA LEU A 30 5.30 -0.23 -2.11
C LEU A 30 6.31 0.82 -2.57
N GLN A 31 6.04 2.11 -2.39
CA GLN A 31 6.97 3.19 -2.74
C GLN A 31 8.29 3.12 -1.97
N ARG A 32 8.29 2.59 -0.74
CA ARG A 32 9.49 2.46 0.10
C ARG A 32 10.30 1.20 -0.20
N GLU A 33 9.62 0.11 -0.49
CA GLU A 33 10.25 -1.21 -0.67
C GLU A 33 10.61 -1.52 -2.12
N ALA A 34 9.86 -0.97 -3.08
CA ALA A 34 10.14 -1.15 -4.50
C ALA A 34 11.12 -0.08 -5.00
N PRO A 35 11.97 -0.42 -6.00
CA PRO A 35 12.89 0.54 -6.61
C PRO A 35 12.13 1.68 -7.28
N ASP A 36 12.71 2.87 -7.19
CA ASP A 36 12.22 4.08 -7.84
C ASP A 36 12.04 3.84 -9.36
N GLY A 37 10.95 4.35 -9.92
CA GLY A 37 10.62 4.22 -11.34
C GLY A 37 9.33 3.44 -11.59
N PRO A 38 9.32 2.10 -11.58
CA PRO A 38 8.11 1.31 -11.81
C PRO A 38 7.01 1.61 -10.79
N VAL A 39 7.38 1.72 -9.51
CA VAL A 39 6.42 2.02 -8.44
C VAL A 39 5.85 3.43 -8.54
N THR A 40 6.69 4.41 -8.89
CA THR A 40 6.26 5.80 -9.12
C THR A 40 5.31 5.89 -10.29
N LYS A 41 5.61 5.21 -11.41
CA LYS A 41 4.71 5.13 -12.57
C LYS A 41 3.38 4.48 -12.21
N MET A 42 3.41 3.39 -11.44
CA MET A 42 2.21 2.71 -10.97
C MET A 42 1.32 3.62 -10.11
N ILE A 43 1.90 4.30 -9.12
CA ILE A 43 1.17 5.22 -8.24
C ILE A 43 0.60 6.40 -9.04
N GLN A 44 1.39 6.99 -9.95
CA GLN A 44 0.92 8.12 -10.76
C GLN A 44 -0.15 7.74 -11.78
N ALA A 45 -0.21 6.48 -12.20
CA ALA A 45 -1.23 6.00 -13.14
C ALA A 45 -2.60 5.84 -12.48
N ILE A 46 -2.65 5.57 -11.17
CA ILE A 46 -3.89 5.39 -10.42
C ILE A 46 -4.45 6.78 -10.03
N PRO A 47 -5.68 7.15 -10.45
CA PRO A 47 -6.29 8.40 -10.06
C PRO A 47 -6.33 8.59 -8.54
N GLY A 48 -5.83 9.73 -8.06
CA GLY A 48 -5.80 10.08 -6.63
C GLY A 48 -4.83 9.30 -5.75
N ALA A 49 -4.11 8.30 -6.28
CA ALA A 49 -3.17 7.50 -5.48
C ALA A 49 -1.98 8.30 -4.95
N THR A 50 -1.47 9.29 -5.70
CA THR A 50 -0.38 10.16 -5.23
C THR A 50 -0.77 10.92 -3.96
N ASP A 51 -2.01 11.44 -3.91
CA ASP A 51 -2.51 12.18 -2.75
C ASP A 51 -2.71 11.24 -1.54
N LEU A 52 -3.24 10.04 -1.77
CA LEU A 52 -3.40 9.02 -0.74
C LEU A 52 -2.07 8.59 -0.15
N VAL A 53 -1.06 8.39 -1.00
CA VAL A 53 0.30 8.12 -0.55
C VAL A 53 0.80 9.32 0.26
N ALA A 54 0.69 10.55 -0.24
CA ALA A 54 1.14 11.72 0.52
C ALA A 54 0.47 11.84 1.90
N GLN A 55 -0.80 11.47 2.00
CA GLN A 55 -1.59 11.54 3.23
C GLN A 55 -1.26 10.40 4.21
N TYR A 56 -1.11 9.16 3.72
CA TYR A 56 -1.04 7.96 4.57
C TYR A 56 0.31 7.24 4.59
N ASN A 57 1.27 7.61 3.72
CA ASN A 57 2.61 7.01 3.68
C ASN A 57 3.34 7.19 5.03
N GLY A 58 2.99 8.17 5.87
CA GLY A 58 3.60 8.41 7.18
C GLY A 58 2.80 7.97 8.42
N GLU A 59 1.54 7.54 8.28
CA GLU A 59 0.64 7.38 9.43
C GLU A 59 0.94 6.12 10.27
N GLY A 60 1.83 5.25 9.77
CA GLY A 60 2.43 4.16 10.50
C GLY A 60 3.58 4.54 11.45
N SER A 61 3.95 5.82 11.53
CA SER A 61 5.05 6.32 12.37
C SER A 61 4.58 7.04 13.64
N THR A 62 3.46 6.63 14.25
CA THR A 62 3.05 7.12 15.59
C THR A 62 3.89 6.50 16.72
N GLY A 63 5.21 6.49 16.55
CA GLY A 63 6.21 6.12 17.53
C GLY A 63 7.50 6.91 17.25
N GLY A 64 7.51 8.17 17.71
CA GLY A 64 8.65 9.09 17.77
C GLY A 64 9.93 8.74 16.99
N GLY A 65 10.15 9.39 15.86
CA GLY A 65 11.46 9.39 15.21
C GLY A 65 11.43 10.00 13.83
N GLY A 66 11.62 11.32 13.73
CA GLY A 66 11.98 11.98 12.47
C GLY A 66 13.19 11.29 11.82
N LEU A 67 13.40 11.48 10.51
CA LEU A 67 14.47 11.05 9.60
C LEU A 67 15.51 9.99 10.08
N LEU A 68 16.09 10.14 11.27
CA LEU A 68 16.80 9.11 12.05
C LEU A 68 16.01 7.82 12.35
N GLY A 69 14.70 7.88 12.60
CA GLY A 69 13.86 6.69 12.86
C GLY A 69 13.63 5.83 11.61
N GLY A 70 13.55 6.48 10.44
CA GLY A 70 13.54 5.81 9.14
C GLY A 70 14.88 5.13 8.82
N LEU A 71 15.99 5.77 9.16
CA LEU A 71 17.34 5.20 8.97
C LEU A 71 17.63 4.03 9.93
N LEU A 72 17.17 4.10 11.18
CA LEU A 72 17.28 2.99 12.14
C LEU A 72 16.37 1.81 11.77
N SER A 73 15.19 2.07 11.20
CA SER A 73 14.30 1.02 10.67
C SER A 73 14.88 0.37 9.41
N ALA A 74 15.57 1.15 8.57
CA ALA A 74 16.29 0.65 7.40
C ALA A 74 17.53 -0.19 7.76
N VAL A 75 18.18 0.10 8.88
CA VAL A 75 19.37 -0.65 9.37
C VAL A 75 18.99 -1.83 10.27
N GLY A 76 17.81 -1.83 10.87
CA GLY A 76 17.36 -2.80 11.88
C GLY A 76 16.24 -3.76 11.45
N GLY A 77 16.06 -4.01 10.15
CA GLY A 77 15.27 -5.13 9.58
C GLY A 77 14.04 -5.58 10.37
N GLY A 78 12.90 -4.90 10.24
CA GLY A 78 11.69 -5.34 10.96
C GLY A 78 10.36 -4.70 10.58
N GLY A 79 10.29 -3.94 9.48
CA GLY A 79 9.11 -3.17 9.09
C GLY A 79 8.42 -3.66 7.81
N GLY A 80 8.63 -4.91 7.39
CA GLY A 80 8.13 -5.43 6.11
C GLY A 80 6.60 -5.62 6.05
N LEU A 81 6.13 -6.46 5.14
CA LEU A 81 4.70 -6.77 4.93
C LEU A 81 3.94 -7.13 6.22
N MET A 82 4.61 -7.75 7.19
CA MET A 82 4.02 -8.05 8.50
C MET A 82 3.69 -6.79 9.31
N ALA A 83 4.55 -5.76 9.30
CA ALA A 83 4.28 -4.51 10.00
C ALA A 83 3.10 -3.76 9.36
N LEU A 84 3.05 -3.73 8.02
CA LEU A 84 1.90 -3.20 7.27
C LEU A 84 0.61 -3.97 7.62
N GLY A 85 0.67 -5.31 7.63
CA GLY A 85 -0.46 -6.16 8.02
C GLY A 85 -0.94 -5.88 9.45
N GLN A 86 -0.03 -5.71 10.41
CA GLN A 86 -0.38 -5.35 11.79
C GLN A 86 -1.02 -3.96 11.89
N GLN A 87 -0.57 -2.98 11.10
CA GLN A 87 -1.16 -1.63 11.05
C GLN A 87 -2.56 -1.62 10.42
N LEU A 88 -2.76 -2.42 9.39
CA LEU A 88 -4.08 -2.60 8.77
C LEU A 88 -5.04 -3.28 9.75
N MET A 89 -4.57 -4.30 10.48
CA MET A 89 -5.36 -4.96 11.51
C MET A 89 -5.68 -4.04 12.69
N SER A 90 -4.73 -3.21 13.13
CA SER A 90 -4.98 -2.23 14.19
C SER A 90 -5.96 -1.13 13.78
N SER A 91 -6.09 -0.90 12.46
CA SER A 91 -7.12 -0.01 11.88
C SER A 91 -8.51 -0.68 11.82
N GLY A 92 -8.62 -1.95 12.21
CA GLY A 92 -9.87 -2.69 12.29
C GLY A 92 -10.12 -3.67 11.15
N LEU A 93 -9.17 -3.85 10.22
CA LEU A 93 -9.31 -4.83 9.13
C LEU A 93 -9.01 -6.25 9.62
N SER A 94 -9.82 -7.20 9.22
CA SER A 94 -9.49 -8.62 9.35
C SER A 94 -8.47 -9.06 8.31
N MET A 95 -7.79 -10.19 8.54
CA MET A 95 -6.83 -10.73 7.57
C MET A 95 -7.46 -11.01 6.20
N GLY A 96 -8.72 -11.45 6.16
CA GLY A 96 -9.44 -11.69 4.90
C GLY A 96 -9.73 -10.41 4.12
N GLU A 97 -10.11 -9.34 4.82
CA GLU A 97 -10.32 -8.02 4.22
C GLU A 97 -8.98 -7.42 3.73
N ILE A 98 -7.89 -7.61 4.47
CA ILE A 98 -6.55 -7.18 4.05
C ILE A 98 -6.13 -7.86 2.74
N THR A 99 -6.29 -9.19 2.65
CA THR A 99 -5.99 -9.92 1.43
C THR A 99 -6.87 -9.47 0.27
N SER A 100 -8.17 -9.28 0.51
CA SER A 100 -9.11 -8.82 -0.51
C SER A 100 -8.78 -7.42 -1.01
N LEU A 101 -8.46 -6.51 -0.08
CA LEU A 101 -8.00 -5.16 -0.39
C LEU A 101 -6.70 -5.15 -1.19
N ALA A 102 -5.71 -5.95 -0.80
CA ALA A 102 -4.43 -6.04 -1.51
C ALA A 102 -4.64 -6.51 -2.96
N LYS A 103 -5.46 -7.54 -3.16
CA LYS A 103 -5.83 -8.05 -4.50
C LYS A 103 -6.51 -6.98 -5.34
N GLU A 104 -7.51 -6.28 -4.80
CA GLU A 104 -8.23 -5.24 -5.54
C GLU A 104 -7.37 -4.01 -5.83
N THR A 105 -6.46 -3.65 -4.92
CA THR A 105 -5.49 -2.59 -5.13
C THR A 105 -4.55 -2.93 -6.29
N ILE A 106 -4.03 -4.17 -6.34
CA ILE A 106 -3.18 -4.64 -7.44
C ILE A 106 -3.96 -4.77 -8.75
N ALA A 107 -5.20 -5.29 -8.72
CA ALA A 107 -6.06 -5.37 -9.89
C ALA A 107 -6.32 -3.98 -10.49
N THR A 108 -6.61 -3.01 -9.63
CA THR A 108 -6.77 -1.60 -10.02
C THR A 108 -5.47 -1.04 -10.59
N ALA A 109 -4.34 -1.31 -9.94
CA ALA A 109 -3.03 -0.90 -10.46
C ALA A 109 -2.78 -1.47 -11.86
N ARG A 110 -3.16 -2.73 -12.12
CA ARG A 110 -3.02 -3.35 -13.45
C ARG A 110 -3.90 -2.67 -14.49
N GLN A 111 -5.13 -2.31 -14.14
CA GLN A 111 -6.05 -1.60 -15.02
C GLN A 111 -5.51 -0.23 -15.47
N HIS A 112 -4.81 0.47 -14.57
CA HIS A 112 -4.33 1.83 -14.84
C HIS A 112 -2.87 1.90 -15.33
N ALA A 113 -1.96 1.14 -14.72
CA ALA A 113 -0.53 1.16 -15.00
C ALA A 113 -0.09 0.09 -16.01
N GLY A 114 -0.93 -0.91 -16.27
CA GLY A 114 -0.60 -2.07 -17.09
C GLY A 114 0.10 -3.18 -16.32
N ASP A 115 -0.07 -4.42 -16.80
CA ASP A 115 0.46 -5.62 -16.14
C ASP A 115 1.98 -5.60 -15.98
N GLU A 116 2.71 -5.16 -17.00
CA GLU A 116 4.17 -5.15 -16.99
C GLU A 116 4.74 -4.27 -15.87
N VAL A 117 4.18 -3.08 -15.68
CA VAL A 117 4.63 -2.15 -14.63
C VAL A 117 4.32 -2.72 -13.25
N VAL A 118 3.12 -3.28 -13.08
CA VAL A 118 2.73 -3.89 -11.81
C VAL A 118 3.59 -5.12 -11.50
N ASP A 119 3.85 -6.00 -12.47
CA ASP A 119 4.69 -7.17 -12.29
C ASP A 119 6.11 -6.76 -11.87
N GLN A 120 6.67 -5.70 -12.43
CA GLN A 120 7.98 -5.18 -12.00
C GLN A 120 7.97 -4.76 -10.53
N VAL A 121 6.90 -4.08 -10.08
CA VAL A 121 6.75 -3.69 -8.66
C VAL A 121 6.60 -4.92 -7.77
N VAL A 122 5.70 -5.84 -8.13
CA VAL A 122 5.42 -7.03 -7.31
C VAL A 122 6.65 -7.96 -7.22
N ASN A 123 7.41 -8.12 -8.30
CA ASN A 123 8.66 -8.88 -8.32
C ASN A 123 9.79 -8.22 -7.53
N SER A 124 9.73 -6.90 -7.35
CA SER A 124 10.76 -6.17 -6.60
C SER A 124 10.53 -6.19 -5.09
N VAL A 125 9.32 -6.48 -4.62
CA VAL A 125 8.98 -6.49 -3.18
C VAL A 125 8.96 -7.93 -2.65
N PRO A 126 9.91 -8.33 -1.78
CA PRO A 126 9.98 -9.68 -1.24
C PRO A 126 8.70 -10.05 -0.47
N GLY A 127 8.13 -11.21 -0.80
CA GLY A 127 6.95 -11.75 -0.11
C GLY A 127 5.61 -11.17 -0.56
N LEU A 128 5.56 -10.12 -1.40
CA LEU A 128 4.28 -9.52 -1.82
C LEU A 128 3.40 -10.53 -2.58
N HIS A 129 4.03 -11.37 -3.40
CA HIS A 129 3.37 -12.50 -4.09
C HIS A 129 2.68 -13.51 -3.16
N GLN A 130 3.02 -13.56 -1.87
CA GLN A 130 2.38 -14.46 -0.91
C GLN A 130 1.08 -13.88 -0.33
N PHE A 131 0.88 -12.57 -0.48
CA PHE A 131 -0.31 -11.85 -0.01
C PHE A 131 -1.37 -11.64 -1.11
N LEU A 132 -0.99 -11.83 -2.37
CA LEU A 132 -1.85 -11.81 -3.56
C LEU A 132 -2.29 -13.23 -3.92
#